data_AF-X0ZN05-F1
#
_entry.id   AF-X0ZN05-F1
#
_cell.length_a   1.000
_cell.length_b   1.000
_cell.length_c   1.000
_cell.angle_alpha   90.00
_cell.angle_beta   90.00
_cell.angle_gamma   90.00
#
_symmetry.space_group_name_H-M   'P 1'
#
loop_
_entity.id
_entity.type
_entity.pdbx_description
1 polymer ?
#
loop_
_entity_poly.entity_id
_entity_poly.type
_entity_poly.pdbx_seq_one_letter_code
_entity_poly.pdbx_strand_id
1 'polypeptide(L)'
;EGGQGGFGGISYELQGYSGDGGNGGIGGKGGSSIGLSVVNSSIINNSLNVFNNIFSGYGGDGGDGGDGGVGDEDSLFPEMFFIVGGDGGNGGDGGDGGSSTALLLLNSTKIINKLNEIYNIYSAHGGSSGYGGYGGYAGFYHNGNDGNQGADGVNGNLNGFLLENSNNSLSYLNMIYSQPNTDNGNSNQWDNGTIGNYWDFYEGVDIDDDGIGDTPYSIPGTTGSVDNFPIWED
;
A
#
# COMPACT_ATOMS: atom_id res chain seq x y z
N GLU A 1 2.52 -21.63 -5.80
CA GLU A 1 1.89 -22.72 -5.05
C GLU A 1 2.97 -23.55 -4.38
N GLY A 2 2.78 -23.86 -3.10
CA GLY A 2 3.65 -24.78 -2.36
C GLY A 2 3.49 -26.21 -2.87
N GLY A 3 4.59 -26.98 -2.92
CA GLY A 3 4.53 -28.39 -3.30
C GLY A 3 3.82 -29.23 -2.24
N GLN A 4 3.10 -30.27 -2.63
CA GLN A 4 2.47 -31.20 -1.68
C GLN A 4 3.51 -32.10 -0.99
N GLY A 5 3.26 -32.42 0.28
CA GLY A 5 4.03 -33.38 1.05
C GLY A 5 3.93 -34.80 0.48
N GLY A 6 5.06 -35.50 0.39
CA GLY A 6 5.09 -36.90 -0.07
C GLY A 6 4.55 -37.88 0.99
N PHE A 7 4.09 -39.05 0.54
CA PHE A 7 3.68 -40.14 1.44
C PHE A 7 4.88 -40.71 2.23
N GLY A 8 4.71 -40.87 3.54
CA GLY A 8 5.71 -41.49 4.41
C GLY A 8 5.62 -43.01 4.38
N GLY A 9 6.72 -43.70 4.07
CA GLY A 9 6.77 -45.16 4.07
C GLY A 9 7.24 -45.74 5.41
N ILE A 10 6.59 -46.81 5.86
CA ILE A 10 7.00 -47.61 7.02
C ILE A 10 8.13 -48.59 6.67
N SER A 11 9.23 -48.53 7.41
CA SER A 11 10.24 -49.61 7.45
C SER A 11 10.14 -50.30 8.80
N TYR A 12 10.26 -51.64 8.81
CA TYR A 12 9.94 -52.55 9.94
C TYR A 12 10.67 -52.29 11.27
N GLU A 13 11.51 -51.25 11.38
CA GLU A 13 12.21 -50.87 12.63
C GLU A 13 12.16 -49.37 12.99
N LEU A 14 11.53 -48.47 12.20
CA LEU A 14 11.61 -47.02 12.49
C LEU A 14 10.31 -46.24 12.24
N GLN A 15 10.11 -45.18 13.02
CA GLN A 15 9.03 -44.18 12.92
C GLN A 15 8.83 -43.71 11.47
N GLY A 16 7.57 -43.66 11.01
CA GLY A 16 7.20 -43.16 9.68
C GLY A 16 6.67 -41.73 9.78
N TYR A 17 7.37 -40.79 9.12
CA TYR A 17 6.93 -39.40 8.97
C TYR A 17 6.53 -39.17 7.52
N SER A 18 5.30 -38.71 7.29
CA SER A 18 4.91 -38.16 5.98
C SER A 18 5.51 -36.77 5.78
N GLY A 19 5.70 -36.37 4.52
CA GLY A 19 6.31 -35.08 4.20
C GLY A 19 5.37 -33.92 4.48
N ASP A 20 5.92 -32.79 4.89
CA ASP A 20 5.15 -31.56 5.08
C ASP A 20 4.82 -30.90 3.74
N GLY A 21 3.73 -30.13 3.72
CA GLY A 21 3.38 -29.27 2.62
C GLY A 21 4.31 -28.06 2.52
N GLY A 22 4.64 -27.66 1.29
CA GLY A 22 5.46 -26.48 1.05
C GLY A 22 4.68 -25.20 1.30
N ASN A 23 5.34 -24.15 1.79
CA ASN A 23 4.67 -22.85 1.94
C ASN A 23 4.37 -22.19 0.58
N GLY A 24 3.32 -21.39 0.58
CA GLY A 24 2.96 -20.50 -0.51
C GLY A 24 3.99 -19.41 -0.76
N GLY A 25 4.04 -18.93 -2.00
CA GLY A 25 4.94 -17.83 -2.39
C GLY A 25 4.38 -16.49 -1.96
N ILE A 26 5.24 -15.52 -1.62
CA ILE A 26 4.80 -14.17 -1.28
C ILE A 26 4.51 -13.37 -2.55
N GLY A 27 3.41 -12.62 -2.56
CA GLY A 27 3.01 -11.71 -3.62
C GLY A 27 3.99 -10.56 -3.83
N GLY A 28 4.20 -10.18 -5.10
CA GLY A 28 5.11 -9.10 -5.44
C GLY A 28 4.60 -7.72 -5.01
N LYS A 29 5.49 -6.81 -4.60
CA LYS A 29 5.07 -5.44 -4.30
C LYS A 29 4.78 -4.65 -5.57
N GLY A 30 3.72 -3.86 -5.52
CA GLY A 30 3.35 -2.89 -6.55
C GLY A 30 4.37 -1.75 -6.65
N GLY A 31 4.65 -1.31 -7.88
CA GLY A 31 5.58 -0.21 -8.14
C GLY A 31 4.97 1.15 -7.81
N SER A 32 5.72 2.06 -7.18
CA SER A 32 5.25 3.42 -6.92
C SER A 32 5.54 4.37 -8.09
N SER A 33 4.70 5.40 -8.24
CA SER A 33 4.79 6.38 -9.31
C SER A 33 4.81 7.81 -8.76
N ILE A 34 5.68 8.65 -9.32
CA ILE A 34 5.78 10.06 -8.95
C ILE A 34 5.85 10.92 -10.22
N GLY A 35 5.03 11.97 -10.28
CA GLY A 35 5.04 12.92 -11.41
C GLY A 35 6.28 13.80 -11.41
N LEU A 36 6.45 14.61 -10.36
CA LEU A 36 7.66 15.38 -10.10
C LEU A 36 8.11 15.20 -8.66
N SER A 37 9.41 14.96 -8.47
CA SER A 37 10.04 14.89 -7.16
C SER A 37 11.16 15.92 -7.07
N VAL A 38 11.06 16.79 -6.06
CA VAL A 38 12.07 17.79 -5.73
C VAL A 38 12.67 17.41 -4.38
N VAL A 39 13.92 16.97 -4.38
CA VAL A 39 14.57 16.34 -3.23
C VAL A 39 15.82 17.10 -2.82
N ASN A 40 15.98 17.37 -1.52
CA ASN A 40 17.17 18.02 -0.94
C ASN A 40 17.55 19.31 -1.69
N SER A 41 16.55 20.06 -2.14
CA SER A 41 16.73 21.16 -3.07
C SER A 41 16.33 22.49 -2.46
N SER A 42 16.85 23.58 -3.02
CA SER A 42 16.48 24.92 -2.60
C SER A 42 16.38 25.87 -3.79
N ILE A 43 15.47 26.85 -3.69
CA ILE A 43 15.31 27.91 -4.71
C ILE A 43 14.95 27.30 -6.07
N ILE A 44 13.76 26.70 -6.13
CA ILE A 44 13.19 26.18 -7.37
C ILE A 44 11.88 26.90 -7.65
N ASN A 45 11.64 27.21 -8.92
CA ASN A 45 10.36 27.67 -9.41
C ASN A 45 9.76 26.56 -10.27
N ASN A 46 8.71 25.95 -9.77
CA ASN A 46 7.95 24.90 -10.43
C ASN A 46 6.62 25.49 -10.89
N SER A 47 6.47 25.69 -12.20
CA SER A 47 5.28 26.34 -12.73
C SER A 47 4.88 25.84 -14.11
N LEU A 48 3.57 25.94 -14.41
CA LEU A 48 3.01 25.60 -15.72
C LEU A 48 3.18 24.11 -16.07
N ASN A 49 3.06 23.23 -15.07
CA ASN A 49 3.08 21.79 -15.28
C ASN A 49 1.66 21.21 -15.23
N VAL A 50 1.48 20.12 -15.97
CA VAL A 50 0.26 19.30 -15.92
C VAL A 50 0.65 17.93 -15.41
N PHE A 51 0.15 17.58 -14.23
CA PHE A 51 0.29 16.26 -13.61
C PHE A 51 -1.01 15.49 -13.80
N ASN A 52 -1.00 14.55 -14.74
CA ASN A 52 -2.17 13.82 -15.14
C ASN A 52 -1.86 12.33 -15.34
N ASN A 53 -2.84 11.48 -15.02
CA ASN A 53 -2.82 10.04 -15.33
C ASN A 53 -1.59 9.34 -14.71
N ILE A 54 -1.38 9.56 -13.41
CA ILE A 54 -0.29 8.94 -12.64
C ILE A 54 -0.84 7.72 -11.92
N PHE A 55 -0.40 6.54 -12.34
CA PHE A 55 -0.83 5.24 -11.82
C PHE A 55 0.35 4.49 -11.22
N SER A 56 0.14 3.87 -10.07
CA SER A 56 1.07 2.92 -9.47
C SER A 56 0.69 1.48 -9.83
N GLY A 57 1.62 0.55 -9.62
CA GLY A 57 1.41 -0.88 -9.87
C GLY A 57 0.71 -1.57 -8.70
N TYR A 58 -0.11 -2.57 -9.02
CA TYR A 58 -0.79 -3.42 -8.04
C TYR A 58 0.18 -4.35 -7.32
N GLY A 59 -0.16 -4.69 -6.07
CA GLY A 59 0.44 -5.82 -5.40
C GLY A 59 0.05 -7.13 -6.08
N GLY A 60 0.96 -8.09 -6.11
CA GLY A 60 0.68 -9.45 -6.57
C GLY A 60 0.09 -10.29 -5.44
N ASP A 61 -0.66 -11.33 -5.79
CA ASP A 61 -1.28 -12.22 -4.83
C ASP A 61 -0.26 -13.18 -4.20
N GLY A 62 -0.49 -13.54 -2.94
CA GLY A 62 0.20 -14.63 -2.28
C GLY A 62 -0.23 -15.98 -2.88
N GLY A 63 0.69 -16.93 -2.95
CA GLY A 63 0.39 -18.29 -3.38
C GLY A 63 -0.11 -19.14 -2.21
N ASP A 64 -0.87 -20.19 -2.51
CA ASP A 64 -1.33 -21.13 -1.48
C ASP A 64 -0.21 -22.06 -0.99
N GLY A 65 -0.29 -22.45 0.28
CA GLY A 65 0.51 -23.52 0.87
C GLY A 65 0.03 -24.89 0.41
N GLY A 66 0.96 -25.84 0.28
CA GLY A 66 0.67 -27.23 -0.07
C GLY A 66 0.17 -28.00 1.14
N ASP A 67 -0.59 -29.08 0.89
CA ASP A 67 -1.06 -29.97 1.96
C ASP A 67 0.07 -30.84 2.51
N GLY A 68 -0.02 -31.17 3.79
CA GLY A 68 0.81 -32.16 4.45
C GLY A 68 0.48 -33.57 3.99
N GLY A 69 1.50 -34.42 3.87
CA GLY A 69 1.36 -35.80 3.44
C GLY A 69 0.60 -36.62 4.48
N VAL A 70 -0.16 -37.60 4.02
CA VAL A 70 -0.91 -38.54 4.87
C VAL A 70 0.02 -39.66 5.34
N GLY A 71 -0.04 -40.00 6.64
CA GLY A 71 0.64 -41.15 7.20
C GLY A 71 -0.08 -42.45 6.85
N ASP A 72 0.66 -43.53 6.59
CA ASP A 72 0.11 -44.82 6.12
C ASP A 72 -0.99 -45.38 7.05
N GLU A 73 -2.23 -45.45 6.54
CA GLU A 73 -3.41 -45.94 7.27
C GLU A 73 -3.43 -47.47 7.42
N ASP A 74 -2.62 -48.21 6.64
CA ASP A 74 -2.67 -49.68 6.54
C ASP A 74 -1.76 -50.41 7.54
N SER A 75 -1.29 -49.74 8.61
CA SER A 75 -0.47 -50.41 9.62
C SER A 75 -1.30 -51.45 10.40
N LEU A 76 -1.06 -52.74 10.08
CA LEU A 76 -1.68 -53.92 10.72
C LEU A 76 -1.42 -54.04 12.24
N PHE A 77 -0.67 -53.11 12.84
CA PHE A 77 -0.27 -53.11 14.26
C PHE A 77 -0.31 -51.68 14.86
N PRO A 78 -1.50 -51.11 15.10
CA PRO A 78 -1.70 -49.73 15.57
C PRO A 78 -1.32 -49.49 17.04
N GLU A 79 -0.64 -50.44 17.71
CA GLU A 79 -0.15 -50.29 19.08
C GLU A 79 1.39 -50.29 19.17
N MET A 80 2.12 -50.51 18.06
CA MET A 80 3.59 -50.66 18.08
C MET A 80 4.39 -49.59 17.32
N PHE A 81 3.76 -48.69 16.55
CA PHE A 81 4.46 -47.71 15.71
C PHE A 81 3.85 -46.31 15.79
N PHE A 82 4.66 -45.28 16.04
CA PHE A 82 4.23 -43.88 15.95
C PHE A 82 4.23 -43.44 14.49
N ILE A 83 3.05 -43.17 13.93
CA ILE A 83 2.87 -42.56 12.60
C ILE A 83 2.47 -41.10 12.82
N VAL A 84 3.09 -40.18 12.09
CA VAL A 84 2.79 -38.74 12.20
C VAL A 84 2.47 -38.20 10.82
N GLY A 85 1.34 -37.51 10.72
CA GLY A 85 0.90 -36.82 9.51
C GLY A 85 1.76 -35.59 9.26
N GLY A 86 2.01 -35.25 8.00
CA GLY A 86 2.82 -34.07 7.66
C GLY A 86 2.03 -32.80 7.96
N ASP A 87 2.69 -31.74 8.40
CA ASP A 87 2.02 -30.45 8.57
C ASP A 87 1.68 -29.84 7.19
N GLY A 88 0.56 -29.11 7.11
CA GLY A 88 0.22 -28.29 5.96
C GLY A 88 1.12 -27.06 5.86
N GLY A 89 1.49 -26.68 4.65
CA GLY A 89 2.26 -25.45 4.39
C GLY A 89 1.40 -24.21 4.61
N ASN A 90 1.97 -23.14 5.14
CA ASN A 90 1.27 -21.86 5.26
C ASN A 90 1.07 -21.22 3.88
N GLY A 91 -0.02 -20.47 3.72
CA GLY A 91 -0.23 -19.59 2.57
C GLY A 91 0.76 -18.43 2.57
N GLY A 92 1.04 -17.90 1.39
CA GLY A 92 1.89 -16.72 1.22
C GLY A 92 1.11 -15.43 1.43
N ASP A 93 1.79 -14.39 1.91
CA ASP A 93 1.19 -13.06 2.03
C ASP A 93 0.99 -12.41 0.65
N GLY A 94 -0.08 -11.64 0.50
CA GLY A 94 -0.29 -10.73 -0.62
C GLY A 94 0.69 -9.56 -0.60
N GLY A 95 1.07 -9.07 -1.77
CA GLY A 95 1.98 -7.94 -1.92
C GLY A 95 1.27 -6.60 -1.72
N ASP A 96 1.96 -5.61 -1.14
CA ASP A 96 1.42 -4.26 -1.02
C ASP A 96 1.23 -3.59 -2.39
N GLY A 97 0.19 -2.76 -2.52
CA GLY A 97 -0.02 -1.89 -3.67
C GLY A 97 0.96 -0.72 -3.72
N GLY A 98 1.32 -0.27 -4.92
CA GLY A 98 2.20 0.86 -5.12
C GLY A 98 1.52 2.20 -4.78
N SER A 99 2.30 3.18 -4.35
CA SER A 99 1.80 4.53 -4.05
C SER A 99 1.97 5.49 -5.23
N SER A 100 1.09 6.47 -5.37
CA SER A 100 1.15 7.49 -6.42
C SER A 100 1.17 8.90 -5.83
N THR A 101 2.11 9.72 -6.29
CA THR A 101 2.21 11.13 -5.90
C THR A 101 2.36 12.01 -7.13
N ALA A 102 1.54 13.05 -7.29
CA ALA A 102 1.69 13.95 -8.44
C ALA A 102 2.93 14.83 -8.27
N LEU A 103 3.01 15.55 -7.15
CA LEU A 103 4.11 16.44 -6.82
C LEU A 103 4.63 16.14 -5.41
N LEU A 104 5.92 15.80 -5.31
CA LEU A 104 6.61 15.51 -4.05
C LEU A 104 7.71 16.55 -3.79
N LEU A 105 7.64 17.20 -2.63
CA LEU A 105 8.71 18.01 -2.07
C LEU A 105 9.29 17.28 -0.86
N LEU A 106 10.52 16.80 -0.96
CA LEU A 106 11.19 16.07 0.10
C LEU A 106 12.44 16.83 0.56
N ASN A 107 12.52 17.16 1.86
CA ASN A 107 13.68 17.83 2.47
C ASN A 107 14.11 19.11 1.72
N SER A 108 13.15 19.84 1.14
CA SER A 108 13.43 20.97 0.25
C SER A 108 12.99 22.30 0.85
N THR A 109 13.52 23.43 0.37
CA THR A 109 13.15 24.75 0.92
C THR A 109 13.09 25.85 -0.11
N LYS A 110 12.24 26.87 0.13
CA LYS A 110 12.10 28.02 -0.79
C LYS A 110 11.72 27.57 -2.20
N ILE A 111 10.75 26.66 -2.27
CA ILE A 111 10.21 26.18 -3.53
C ILE A 111 8.93 26.94 -3.82
N ILE A 112 8.80 27.47 -5.03
CA ILE A 112 7.58 28.13 -5.48
C ILE A 112 6.86 27.17 -6.42
N ASN A 113 5.62 26.82 -6.11
CA ASN A 113 4.76 25.98 -6.94
C ASN A 113 3.54 26.79 -7.36
N LYS A 114 3.42 27.08 -8.66
CA LYS A 114 2.29 27.88 -9.15
C LYS A 114 1.84 27.52 -10.53
N LEU A 115 0.57 27.75 -10.84
CA LEU A 115 0.03 27.51 -12.18
C LEU A 115 0.23 26.06 -12.61
N ASN A 116 0.17 25.11 -11.67
CA ASN A 116 0.20 23.69 -11.98
C ASN A 116 -1.22 23.14 -11.96
N GLU A 117 -1.48 22.15 -12.80
CA GLU A 117 -2.75 21.42 -12.87
C GLU A 117 -2.52 19.98 -12.43
N ILE A 118 -3.27 19.49 -11.43
CA ILE A 118 -3.09 18.17 -10.82
C ILE A 118 -4.42 17.43 -10.82
N TYR A 119 -4.52 16.34 -11.57
CA TYR A 119 -5.74 15.54 -11.69
C TYR A 119 -5.45 14.10 -12.10
N ASN A 120 -6.42 13.20 -11.89
CA ASN A 120 -6.32 11.77 -12.26
C ASN A 120 -5.07 11.06 -11.70
N ILE A 121 -4.93 11.09 -10.38
CA ILE A 121 -3.88 10.36 -9.66
C ILE A 121 -4.53 9.11 -9.06
N TYR A 122 -3.90 7.95 -9.20
CA TYR A 122 -4.45 6.68 -8.73
C TYR A 122 -3.37 5.86 -8.03
N SER A 123 -3.61 5.50 -6.77
CA SER A 123 -2.84 4.46 -6.10
C SER A 123 -3.40 3.07 -6.42
N ALA A 124 -2.63 2.04 -6.12
CA ALA A 124 -2.97 0.68 -6.48
C ALA A 124 -3.35 -0.14 -5.24
N HIS A 125 -4.14 -1.19 -5.47
CA HIS A 125 -4.53 -2.11 -4.41
C HIS A 125 -3.43 -3.12 -4.08
N GLY A 126 -3.43 -3.58 -2.83
CA GLY A 126 -2.65 -4.76 -2.44
C GLY A 126 -3.22 -6.05 -3.06
N GLY A 127 -2.39 -7.08 -3.14
CA GLY A 127 -2.80 -8.42 -3.55
C GLY A 127 -3.46 -9.20 -2.42
N SER A 128 -4.25 -10.21 -2.77
CA SER A 128 -4.88 -11.11 -1.80
C SER A 128 -3.87 -12.10 -1.21
N SER A 129 -4.15 -12.59 -0.02
CA SER A 129 -3.34 -13.66 0.59
C SER A 129 -3.63 -15.04 0.02
N GLY A 130 -2.66 -15.95 0.19
CA GLY A 130 -2.83 -17.38 -0.07
C GLY A 130 -3.40 -18.12 1.14
N TYR A 131 -4.09 -19.22 0.87
CA TYR A 131 -4.58 -20.14 1.89
C TYR A 131 -3.48 -21.06 2.40
N GLY A 132 -3.55 -21.45 3.68
CA GLY A 132 -2.73 -22.55 4.20
C GLY A 132 -3.27 -23.90 3.73
N GLY A 133 -2.37 -24.85 3.52
CA GLY A 133 -2.71 -26.24 3.19
C GLY A 133 -3.17 -27.01 4.42
N TYR A 134 -3.88 -28.11 4.21
CA TYR A 134 -4.35 -28.95 5.31
C TYR A 134 -3.22 -29.82 5.87
N GLY A 135 -3.28 -30.09 7.18
CA GLY A 135 -2.43 -31.07 7.82
C GLY A 135 -2.81 -32.49 7.40
N GLY A 136 -1.80 -33.34 7.27
CA GLY A 136 -1.93 -34.75 6.93
C GLY A 136 -2.55 -35.56 8.05
N TYR A 137 -3.43 -36.49 7.70
CA TYR A 137 -4.05 -37.40 8.66
C TYR A 137 -3.11 -38.57 9.01
N ALA A 138 -3.13 -39.05 10.26
CA ALA A 138 -2.33 -40.18 10.75
C ALA A 138 -3.12 -41.14 11.67
N GLY A 139 -4.41 -41.31 11.42
CA GLY A 139 -5.22 -42.32 12.11
C GLY A 139 -5.39 -42.03 13.60
N PHE A 140 -4.96 -42.98 14.46
CA PHE A 140 -5.05 -42.89 15.93
C PHE A 140 -3.88 -42.10 16.57
N TYR A 141 -2.95 -41.59 15.77
CA TYR A 141 -1.75 -40.90 16.22
C TYR A 141 -1.80 -39.40 15.87
N HIS A 142 -0.65 -38.72 15.86
CA HIS A 142 -0.60 -37.27 15.69
C HIS A 142 -0.85 -36.88 14.23
N ASN A 143 -2.02 -36.29 13.98
CA ASN A 143 -2.30 -35.58 12.72
C ASN A 143 -1.37 -34.37 12.60
N GLY A 144 -1.00 -34.06 11.37
CA GLY A 144 -0.36 -32.79 11.04
C GLY A 144 -1.31 -31.64 11.30
N ASN A 145 -0.74 -30.47 11.56
CA ASN A 145 -1.47 -29.22 11.73
C ASN A 145 -1.77 -28.62 10.36
N ASP A 146 -2.89 -27.91 10.25
CA ASP A 146 -3.16 -27.08 9.09
C ASP A 146 -2.19 -25.89 9.05
N GLY A 147 -1.82 -25.51 7.84
CA GLY A 147 -1.10 -24.27 7.56
C GLY A 147 -2.00 -23.06 7.81
N ASN A 148 -1.39 -21.95 8.22
CA ASN A 148 -2.09 -20.68 8.38
C ASN A 148 -2.31 -20.00 7.02
N GLN A 149 -3.35 -19.17 6.94
CA GLN A 149 -3.50 -18.24 5.81
C GLN A 149 -2.45 -17.13 5.88
N GLY A 150 -2.05 -16.62 4.71
CA GLY A 150 -1.25 -15.41 4.61
C GLY A 150 -2.07 -14.15 4.95
N ALA A 151 -1.40 -13.01 5.05
CA ALA A 151 -2.01 -11.70 5.19
C ALA A 151 -2.27 -11.03 3.83
N ASP A 152 -3.38 -10.30 3.71
CA ASP A 152 -3.65 -9.47 2.53
C ASP A 152 -2.65 -8.31 2.44
N GLY A 153 -2.31 -7.91 1.22
CA GLY A 153 -1.50 -6.74 0.94
C GLY A 153 -2.26 -5.44 1.23
N VAL A 154 -1.53 -4.40 1.63
CA VAL A 154 -2.14 -3.09 1.92
C VAL A 154 -2.23 -2.24 0.64
N ASN A 155 -3.29 -1.44 0.51
CA ASN A 155 -3.40 -0.45 -0.58
C ASN A 155 -2.29 0.60 -0.51
N GLY A 156 -1.83 1.02 -1.68
CA GLY A 156 -0.88 2.12 -1.77
C GLY A 156 -1.51 3.47 -1.45
N ASN A 157 -0.66 4.41 -1.03
CA ASN A 157 -1.08 5.78 -0.73
C ASN A 157 -1.21 6.60 -2.00
N LEU A 158 -2.16 7.52 -2.00
CA LEU A 158 -2.37 8.50 -3.07
C LEU A 158 -2.09 9.88 -2.50
N ASN A 159 -1.37 10.72 -3.24
CA ASN A 159 -1.19 12.14 -2.92
C ASN A 159 -1.25 12.98 -4.21
N GLY A 160 -2.05 14.04 -4.20
CA GLY A 160 -1.95 15.09 -5.23
C GLY A 160 -0.63 15.84 -5.05
N PHE A 161 -0.50 16.49 -3.89
CA PHE A 161 0.67 17.28 -3.53
C PHE A 161 1.13 16.91 -2.11
N LEU A 162 2.39 16.49 -1.98
CA LEU A 162 2.99 16.07 -0.72
C LEU A 162 4.25 16.86 -0.39
N LEU A 163 4.24 17.55 0.76
CA LEU A 163 5.39 18.23 1.35
C LEU A 163 5.88 17.43 2.56
N GLU A 164 7.02 16.76 2.42
CA GLU A 164 7.67 15.98 3.46
C GLU A 164 8.94 16.68 3.92
N ASN A 165 8.96 17.11 5.19
CA ASN A 165 10.10 17.81 5.81
C ASN A 165 10.63 18.97 4.95
N SER A 166 9.74 19.63 4.21
CA SER A 166 10.08 20.73 3.30
C SER A 166 9.55 22.03 3.87
N ASN A 167 10.32 23.12 3.78
CA ASN A 167 10.05 24.32 4.59
C ASN A 167 10.13 25.62 3.79
N ASN A 168 9.41 26.65 4.22
CA ASN A 168 9.43 27.99 3.60
C ASN A 168 9.12 27.95 2.09
N SER A 169 8.23 27.06 1.66
CA SER A 169 7.78 26.95 0.26
C SER A 169 6.44 27.66 0.08
N LEU A 170 6.16 28.12 -1.13
CA LEU A 170 4.95 28.86 -1.47
C LEU A 170 4.21 28.15 -2.62
N SER A 171 2.97 27.76 -2.38
CA SER A 171 2.10 27.09 -3.33
C SER A 171 0.84 27.94 -3.57
N TYR A 172 0.65 28.49 -4.76
CA TYR A 172 -0.50 29.35 -5.07
C TYR A 172 -0.85 29.29 -6.56
N LEU A 173 -2.08 29.63 -6.95
CA LEU A 173 -2.59 29.55 -8.32
C LEU A 173 -2.47 28.15 -8.95
N ASN A 174 -2.54 27.08 -8.16
CA ASN A 174 -2.59 25.72 -8.70
C ASN A 174 -4.06 25.28 -8.84
N MET A 175 -4.33 24.44 -9.83
CA MET A 175 -5.63 23.79 -10.04
C MET A 175 -5.54 22.34 -9.55
N ILE A 176 -6.13 22.05 -8.38
CA ILE A 176 -5.93 20.78 -7.69
C ILE A 176 -7.24 20.00 -7.62
N TYR A 177 -7.34 18.98 -8.48
CA TYR A 177 -8.49 18.06 -8.58
C TYR A 177 -8.20 16.68 -7.96
N SER A 178 -7.11 16.55 -7.23
CA SER A 178 -6.71 15.30 -6.57
C SER A 178 -6.46 15.56 -5.10
N GLN A 179 -6.94 14.64 -4.26
CA GLN A 179 -6.74 14.65 -2.82
C GLN A 179 -6.34 13.24 -2.35
N PRO A 180 -5.61 13.09 -1.23
CA PRO A 180 -5.19 14.12 -0.29
C PRO A 180 -4.02 14.99 -0.78
N ASN A 181 -3.91 16.18 -0.19
CA ASN A 181 -2.76 17.08 -0.29
C ASN A 181 -2.25 17.32 1.13
N THR A 182 -0.97 17.09 1.39
CA THR A 182 -0.44 17.01 2.76
C THR A 182 0.78 17.90 2.94
N ASP A 183 0.79 18.64 4.05
CA ASP A 183 1.89 19.47 4.50
C ASP A 183 2.47 18.97 5.83
N ASN A 184 3.53 18.17 5.73
CA ASN A 184 4.33 17.69 6.86
C ASN A 184 5.64 18.49 7.00
N GLY A 185 5.61 19.74 6.55
CA GLY A 185 6.74 20.66 6.56
C GLY A 185 6.73 21.65 7.71
N ASN A 186 7.21 22.86 7.45
CA ASN A 186 7.13 23.98 8.37
C ASN A 186 7.19 25.31 7.60
N SER A 187 6.41 26.30 8.04
CA SER A 187 6.33 27.64 7.43
C SER A 187 6.07 27.62 5.92
N ASN A 188 5.38 26.60 5.42
CA ASN A 188 4.91 26.60 4.04
C ASN A 188 3.63 27.43 3.93
N GLN A 189 3.43 28.02 2.77
CA GLN A 189 2.31 28.90 2.48
C GLN A 189 1.54 28.32 1.30
N TRP A 190 0.21 28.29 1.43
CA TRP A 190 -0.71 27.81 0.40
C TRP A 190 -1.48 28.96 -0.27
N ASP A 191 -1.12 30.19 0.06
CA ASP A 191 -1.57 31.40 -0.59
C ASP A 191 -0.45 32.44 -0.59
N ASN A 192 -0.56 33.45 -1.45
CA ASN A 192 0.41 34.54 -1.51
C ASN A 192 -0.04 35.80 -0.73
N GLY A 193 -1.03 35.67 0.15
CA GLY A 193 -1.68 36.78 0.86
C GLY A 193 -2.76 37.51 0.05
N THR A 194 -3.03 37.08 -1.18
CA THR A 194 -4.09 37.65 -2.03
C THR A 194 -4.87 36.60 -2.82
N ILE A 195 -4.24 35.48 -3.17
CA ILE A 195 -4.85 34.36 -3.87
C ILE A 195 -4.12 33.07 -3.52
N GLY A 196 -4.91 32.02 -3.38
CA GLY A 196 -4.51 30.66 -3.06
C GLY A 196 -4.63 29.76 -4.27
N ASN A 197 -5.08 28.53 -4.04
CA ASN A 197 -5.24 27.48 -5.03
C ASN A 197 -6.72 27.17 -5.24
N TYR A 198 -7.04 26.59 -6.39
CA TYR A 198 -8.32 25.94 -6.62
C TYR A 198 -8.28 24.52 -6.06
N TRP A 199 -9.36 24.12 -5.38
CA TRP A 199 -9.53 22.79 -4.82
C TRP A 199 -10.88 22.23 -5.24
N ASP A 200 -10.89 21.08 -5.91
CA ASP A 200 -12.13 20.41 -6.39
C ASP A 200 -13.09 20.01 -5.26
N PHE A 201 -12.57 19.92 -4.02
CA PHE A 201 -13.34 19.60 -2.81
C PHE A 201 -13.54 20.82 -1.90
N TYR A 202 -13.38 22.03 -2.43
CA TYR A 202 -13.69 23.25 -1.67
C TYR A 202 -15.21 23.41 -1.54
N GLU A 203 -15.74 23.27 -0.32
CA GLU A 203 -17.18 23.42 -0.03
C GLU A 203 -17.54 24.79 0.55
N GLY A 204 -16.59 25.74 0.53
CA GLY A 204 -16.85 27.10 0.99
C GLY A 204 -17.73 27.90 0.03
N VAL A 205 -17.97 29.15 0.40
CA VAL A 205 -18.79 30.09 -0.37
C VAL A 205 -17.99 31.35 -0.64
N ASP A 206 -18.38 32.08 -1.68
CA ASP A 206 -17.94 33.42 -2.00
C ASP A 206 -19.18 34.33 -1.93
N ILE A 207 -19.30 35.11 -0.85
CA ILE A 207 -20.49 35.94 -0.58
C ILE A 207 -20.42 37.29 -1.29
N ASP A 208 -19.21 37.81 -1.53
CA ASP A 208 -19.00 39.11 -2.17
C ASP A 208 -18.72 39.02 -3.67
N ASP A 209 -18.77 37.81 -4.24
CA ASP A 209 -18.64 37.47 -5.66
C ASP A 209 -17.31 37.95 -6.25
N ASP A 210 -16.21 37.82 -5.49
CA ASP A 210 -14.87 38.28 -5.91
C ASP A 210 -13.99 37.19 -6.54
N GLY A 211 -14.47 35.94 -6.57
CA GLY A 211 -13.79 34.75 -7.06
C GLY A 211 -12.89 34.08 -6.02
N ILE A 212 -12.94 34.51 -4.76
CA ILE A 212 -12.17 33.97 -3.65
C ILE A 212 -13.15 33.44 -2.60
N GLY A 213 -12.91 32.22 -2.14
CA GLY A 213 -13.73 31.63 -1.08
C GLY A 213 -13.50 32.31 0.27
N ASP A 214 -14.59 32.70 0.94
CA ASP A 214 -14.60 33.36 2.25
C ASP A 214 -14.10 32.45 3.40
N THR A 215 -14.12 31.14 3.18
CA THR A 215 -13.71 30.15 4.19
C THR A 215 -12.32 29.60 3.85
N PRO A 216 -11.33 29.68 4.75
CA PRO A 216 -10.02 29.08 4.52
C PRO A 216 -10.10 27.56 4.28
N TYR A 217 -9.33 27.05 3.32
CA TYR A 217 -9.21 25.61 3.07
C TYR A 217 -8.09 25.03 3.94
N SER A 218 -8.42 24.05 4.79
CA SER A 218 -7.44 23.42 5.68
C SER A 218 -6.62 22.37 4.93
N ILE A 219 -5.29 22.42 5.09
CA ILE A 219 -4.38 21.46 4.51
C ILE A 219 -4.04 20.39 5.55
N PRO A 220 -4.39 19.11 5.30
CA PRO A 220 -3.96 18.00 6.15
C PRO A 220 -2.45 17.98 6.37
N GLY A 221 -2.01 17.50 7.54
CA GLY A 221 -0.60 17.36 7.86
C GLY A 221 -0.30 17.74 9.30
N THR A 222 0.99 17.89 9.62
CA THR A 222 1.45 18.13 11.00
C THR A 222 1.46 19.60 11.40
N THR A 223 1.37 20.53 10.45
CA THR A 223 1.51 21.97 10.70
C THR A 223 0.21 22.70 10.95
N GLY A 224 -0.94 22.13 10.56
CA GLY A 224 -2.21 22.85 10.50
C GLY A 224 -2.19 24.00 9.49
N SER A 225 -1.46 23.84 8.39
CA SER A 225 -1.42 24.81 7.29
C SER A 225 -2.82 25.05 6.71
N VAL A 226 -3.05 26.27 6.24
CA VAL A 226 -4.30 26.68 5.59
C VAL A 226 -4.00 27.47 4.33
N ASP A 227 -4.87 27.35 3.34
CA ASP A 227 -5.01 28.29 2.24
C ASP A 227 -6.10 29.29 2.63
N ASN A 228 -5.72 30.55 2.84
CA ASN A 228 -6.66 31.57 3.31
C ASN A 228 -7.47 32.22 2.19
N PHE A 229 -7.06 32.01 0.94
CA PHE A 229 -7.67 32.65 -0.23
C PHE A 229 -7.95 31.60 -1.32
N PRO A 230 -8.67 30.51 -1.02
CA PRO A 230 -8.96 29.48 -2.01
C PRO A 230 -9.70 30.09 -3.19
N ILE A 231 -9.39 29.64 -4.40
CA ILE A 231 -10.10 30.07 -5.60
C ILE A 231 -11.49 29.43 -5.58
N TRP A 232 -12.54 30.24 -5.66
CA TRP A 232 -13.92 29.79 -5.77
C TRP A 232 -14.37 29.87 -7.24
N GLU A 233 -15.08 28.84 -7.70
CA GLU A 233 -15.62 28.75 -9.05
C GLU A 233 -17.07 28.23 -8.96
N ASP A 234 -18.00 28.91 -9.62
CA ASP A 234 -19.46 28.63 -9.66
C ASP A 234 -19.82 27.46 -10.59
#